data_AF-A0A2V5JJI3-F1
#
_entry.id   AF-A0A2V5JJI3-F1
#
_cell.length_a   1.000
_cell.length_b   1.000
_cell.length_c   1.000
_cell.angle_alpha   90.00
_cell.angle_beta   90.00
_cell.angle_gamma   90.00
#
_symmetry.space_group_name_H-M   'P 1'
#
loop_
_entity.id
_entity.type
_entity.pdbx_description
1 polymer ?
#
loop_
_entity_poly.entity_id
_entity_poly.type
_entity_poly.pdbx_seq_one_letter_code
_entity_poly.pdbx_strand_id
1 'polypeptide(L)'
;MIIRARTVVTMDGAPIENGAVAVSGNQIADVGKFDEIRARNAGEIVDLGEQALLPGFINAHCHLDYTCLRGKIPPQKSFADWIRAINAEKAKFSPADYLASINDGFAEAKRFGTTTIANLIAFPDLVPKISAPIRTWWFAELIDVRAPERSNEIVDLAIGSLKSAPNWGLAPHALFTASKNLYSHCEEVARREDILLTTHLAESLEEMEM
;
A
#
# COMPACT_ATOMS: atom_id res chain seq x y z
N MET A 1 0.17 -27.73 5.88
CA MET A 1 0.75 -28.10 4.57
C MET A 1 2.25 -27.85 4.59
N ILE A 2 3.00 -28.52 3.74
CA ILE A 2 4.44 -28.31 3.53
C ILE A 2 4.64 -27.90 2.08
N ILE A 3 5.27 -26.76 1.84
CA ILE A 3 5.56 -26.25 0.50
C ILE A 3 7.04 -26.45 0.24
N ARG A 4 7.40 -27.30 -0.71
CA ARG A 4 8.78 -27.57 -1.13
C ARG A 4 9.09 -26.80 -2.40
N ALA A 5 10.29 -26.24 -2.49
CA ALA A 5 10.78 -25.51 -3.65
C ALA A 5 12.26 -25.84 -3.89
N ARG A 6 12.75 -25.63 -5.11
CA ARG A 6 14.19 -25.74 -5.40
C ARG A 6 15.02 -24.82 -4.51
N THR A 7 14.54 -23.60 -4.29
CA THR A 7 15.20 -22.64 -3.42
C THR A 7 14.17 -21.91 -2.56
N VAL A 8 14.40 -21.85 -1.25
CA VAL A 8 13.64 -21.00 -0.33
C VAL A 8 14.51 -19.82 0.06
N VAL A 9 14.04 -18.59 -0.20
CA VAL A 9 14.72 -17.35 0.17
C VAL A 9 14.02 -16.75 1.37
N THR A 10 14.68 -16.74 2.54
CA THR A 10 14.06 -16.31 3.81
C THR A 10 14.17 -14.81 4.07
N MET A 11 15.06 -14.12 3.35
CA MET A 11 15.43 -12.70 3.51
C MET A 11 16.23 -12.35 4.78
N ASP A 12 16.53 -13.33 5.62
CA ASP A 12 17.29 -13.18 6.87
C ASP A 12 18.45 -14.19 7.00
N GLY A 13 18.99 -14.64 5.86
CA GLY A 13 20.08 -15.61 5.79
C GLY A 13 20.38 -16.04 4.37
N ALA A 14 21.22 -17.08 4.22
CA ALA A 14 21.49 -17.66 2.91
C ALA A 14 20.26 -18.43 2.38
N PRO A 15 20.00 -18.42 1.06
CA PRO A 15 18.95 -19.24 0.47
C PRO A 15 19.14 -20.74 0.77
N ILE A 16 18.03 -21.44 1.01
CA ILE A 16 18.02 -22.87 1.33
C ILE A 16 17.74 -23.64 0.04
N GLU A 17 18.75 -24.36 -0.46
CA GLU A 17 18.58 -25.30 -1.56
C GLU A 17 17.77 -26.53 -1.12
N ASN A 18 16.86 -26.98 -2.00
CA ASN A 18 15.87 -28.00 -1.72
C ASN A 18 15.13 -27.73 -0.38
N GLY A 19 14.71 -26.48 -0.21
CA GLY A 19 14.07 -25.98 1.00
C GLY A 19 12.57 -26.25 1.05
N ALA A 20 12.00 -26.13 2.25
CA ALA A 20 10.58 -26.19 2.46
C ALA A 20 10.11 -25.25 3.57
N VAL A 21 8.83 -24.88 3.48
CA VAL A 21 8.10 -24.08 4.46
C VAL A 21 6.91 -24.90 4.95
N ALA A 22 6.85 -25.18 6.26
CA ALA A 22 5.66 -25.75 6.88
C ALA A 22 4.70 -24.62 7.29
N VAL A 23 3.43 -24.75 6.92
CA VAL A 23 2.37 -23.79 7.23
C VAL A 23 1.28 -24.47 8.03
N SER A 24 0.92 -23.86 9.17
CA SER A 24 -0.18 -24.28 10.04
C SER A 24 -1.16 -23.11 10.20
N GLY A 25 -2.42 -23.32 9.80
CA GLY A 25 -3.40 -22.24 9.74
C GLY A 25 -2.93 -21.09 8.84
N ASN A 26 -2.80 -19.89 9.42
CA ASN A 26 -2.35 -18.68 8.75
C ASN A 26 -0.91 -18.27 9.11
N GLN A 27 -0.11 -19.19 9.68
CA GLN A 27 1.24 -18.93 10.15
C GLN A 27 2.25 -19.91 9.57
N ILE A 28 3.47 -19.40 9.37
CA ILE A 28 4.64 -20.22 9.08
C ILE A 28 5.05 -20.91 10.38
N ALA A 29 5.11 -22.24 10.37
CA ALA A 29 5.41 -23.06 11.54
C ALA A 29 6.89 -23.48 11.60
N ASP A 30 7.51 -23.75 10.45
CA ASP A 30 8.92 -24.19 10.35
C ASP A 30 9.46 -23.88 8.95
N VAL A 31 10.76 -23.62 8.83
CA VAL A 31 11.46 -23.34 7.56
C VAL A 31 12.83 -23.99 7.60
N GLY A 32 13.21 -24.70 6.54
CA GLY A 32 14.45 -25.46 6.54
C GLY A 32 14.64 -26.30 5.29
N LYS A 33 15.60 -27.22 5.33
CA LYS A 33 15.76 -28.22 4.27
C LYS A 33 14.55 -29.15 4.23
N PHE A 34 14.12 -29.57 3.05
CA PHE A 34 12.91 -30.36 2.87
C PHE A 34 12.88 -31.63 3.73
N ASP A 35 13.98 -32.39 3.79
CA ASP A 35 14.03 -33.63 4.55
C ASP A 35 13.83 -33.41 6.06
N GLU A 36 14.40 -32.33 6.60
CA GLU A 36 14.25 -31.96 8.00
C GLU A 36 12.82 -31.50 8.32
N ILE A 37 12.25 -30.67 7.45
CA ILE A 37 10.88 -30.16 7.60
C ILE A 37 9.87 -31.29 7.50
N ARG A 38 10.03 -32.20 6.54
CA ARG A 38 9.19 -33.39 6.36
C ARG A 38 9.27 -34.34 7.55
N ALA A 39 10.43 -34.46 8.20
CA ALA A 39 10.60 -35.32 9.37
C ALA A 39 9.91 -34.77 10.63
N ARG A 40 9.87 -33.43 10.79
CA ARG A 40 9.31 -32.77 11.98
C ARG A 40 7.83 -32.39 11.86
N ASN A 41 7.31 -32.28 10.64
CA ASN A 41 5.98 -31.75 10.37
C ASN A 41 5.13 -32.74 9.56
N ALA A 42 3.82 -32.74 9.80
CA ALA A 42 2.85 -33.53 9.03
C ALA A 42 1.97 -32.62 8.16
N GLY A 43 1.55 -33.11 7.00
CA GLY A 43 0.59 -32.44 6.13
C GLY A 43 0.79 -32.75 4.67
N GLU A 44 -0.16 -32.27 3.85
CA GLU A 44 -0.05 -32.30 2.39
C GLU A 44 1.24 -31.60 1.94
N ILE A 45 1.96 -32.23 1.00
CA ILE A 45 3.17 -31.69 0.39
C ILE A 45 2.79 -31.10 -0.96
N VAL A 46 3.06 -29.80 -1.11
CA VAL A 46 2.96 -29.07 -2.37
C VAL A 46 4.39 -28.86 -2.88
N ASP A 47 4.75 -29.54 -3.97
CA ASP A 47 6.06 -29.40 -4.60
C ASP A 47 6.00 -28.42 -5.76
N LEU A 48 6.70 -27.29 -5.63
CA LEU A 48 6.79 -26.24 -6.65
C LEU A 48 7.85 -26.54 -7.73
N GLY A 49 8.56 -27.66 -7.63
CA GLY A 49 9.61 -28.05 -8.56
C GLY A 49 10.78 -27.08 -8.56
N GLU A 50 11.15 -26.59 -9.75
CA GLU A 50 12.35 -25.76 -9.96
C GLU A 50 12.17 -24.28 -9.60
N GLN A 51 11.09 -23.92 -8.90
CA GLN A 51 10.78 -22.54 -8.52
C GLN A 51 11.54 -22.07 -7.28
N ALA A 52 11.65 -20.74 -7.15
CA ALA A 52 12.04 -20.09 -5.91
C ALA A 52 10.78 -19.70 -5.11
N LEU A 53 10.80 -19.98 -3.81
CA LEU A 53 9.78 -19.54 -2.85
C LEU A 53 10.37 -18.44 -1.98
N LEU A 54 9.64 -17.33 -1.84
CA LEU A 54 10.05 -16.15 -1.08
C LEU A 54 8.84 -15.49 -0.40
N PRO A 55 9.06 -14.62 0.61
CA PRO A 55 8.02 -13.73 1.10
C PRO A 55 7.39 -12.93 -0.05
N GLY A 56 6.07 -12.76 0.01
CA GLY A 56 5.38 -11.89 -0.95
C GLY A 56 5.85 -10.44 -0.83
N PHE A 57 5.86 -9.73 -1.95
CA PHE A 57 6.38 -8.37 -1.98
C PHE A 57 5.48 -7.41 -1.19
N ILE A 58 6.12 -6.41 -0.59
CA ILE A 58 5.47 -5.29 0.07
C ILE A 58 5.64 -4.06 -0.84
N ASN A 59 4.53 -3.58 -1.40
CA ASN A 59 4.51 -2.27 -2.04
C ASN A 59 4.25 -1.21 -0.96
N ALA A 60 5.31 -0.54 -0.51
CA ALA A 60 5.26 0.38 0.61
C ALA A 60 4.62 1.75 0.29
N HIS A 61 4.31 2.01 -0.98
CA HIS A 61 3.67 3.27 -1.39
C HIS A 61 3.03 3.12 -2.77
N CYS A 62 1.72 3.34 -2.88
CA CYS A 62 1.05 3.48 -4.18
C CYS A 62 -0.25 4.27 -4.11
N HIS A 63 -0.79 4.58 -5.29
CA HIS A 63 -2.11 5.16 -5.51
C HIS A 63 -2.91 4.28 -6.48
N LEU A 64 -3.65 3.30 -5.96
CA LEU A 64 -4.45 2.37 -6.76
C LEU A 64 -5.62 3.07 -7.48
N ASP A 65 -6.10 4.18 -6.91
CA ASP A 65 -7.08 5.08 -7.54
C ASP A 65 -6.54 5.75 -8.81
N TYR A 66 -5.23 5.73 -9.04
CA TYR A 66 -4.61 6.26 -10.26
C TYR A 66 -4.26 5.20 -11.31
N THR A 67 -4.60 3.92 -11.09
CA THR A 67 -4.40 2.85 -12.10
C THR A 67 -5.05 3.20 -13.45
N CYS A 68 -6.25 3.79 -13.43
CA CYS A 68 -6.99 4.23 -14.63
C CYS A 68 -6.32 5.41 -15.37
N LEU A 69 -5.32 6.06 -14.77
CA LEU A 69 -4.54 7.15 -15.38
C LEU A 69 -3.34 6.65 -16.19
N ARG A 70 -3.08 5.33 -16.20
CA ARG A 70 -1.98 4.72 -16.95
C ARG A 70 -1.97 5.21 -18.41
N GLY A 71 -0.85 5.81 -18.80
CA GLY A 71 -0.62 6.28 -20.17
C GLY A 71 -1.45 7.51 -20.58
N LYS A 72 -2.21 8.13 -19.68
CA LYS A 72 -3.04 9.30 -19.99
C LYS A 72 -2.31 10.63 -19.90
N ILE A 73 -1.27 10.72 -19.07
CA ILE A 73 -0.48 11.93 -18.85
C ILE A 73 0.88 11.73 -19.51
N PRO A 74 1.20 12.46 -20.60
CA PRO A 74 2.52 12.40 -21.20
C PRO A 74 3.57 13.02 -20.26
N PRO A 75 4.87 12.73 -20.45
CA PRO A 75 5.94 13.36 -19.68
C PRO A 75 5.82 14.89 -19.71
N GLN A 76 5.90 15.50 -18.53
CA GLN A 76 5.81 16.96 -18.37
C GLN A 76 7.19 17.58 -18.17
N LYS A 77 7.27 18.90 -18.38
CA LYS A 77 8.53 19.65 -18.25
C LYS A 77 8.92 19.97 -16.80
N SER A 78 7.93 20.00 -15.90
CA SER A 78 8.12 20.28 -14.48
C SER A 78 7.13 19.47 -13.65
N PHE A 79 7.44 19.28 -12.37
CA PHE A 79 6.53 18.64 -11.42
C PHE A 79 5.21 19.42 -11.27
N ALA A 80 5.27 20.75 -11.26
CA ALA A 80 4.08 21.61 -11.21
C ALA A 80 3.15 21.41 -12.43
N ASP A 81 3.72 21.25 -13.63
CA ASP A 81 2.94 20.95 -14.85
C ASP A 81 2.29 19.56 -14.75
N TRP A 82 3.01 18.58 -14.19
CA TRP A 82 2.47 17.24 -13.92
C TRP A 82 1.31 17.28 -12.93
N ILE A 83 1.43 18.03 -11.82
CA ILE A 83 0.35 18.23 -10.85
C ILE A 83 -0.89 18.88 -11.50
N ARG A 84 -0.72 19.82 -12.42
CA ARG A 84 -1.85 20.41 -13.16
C ARG A 84 -2.50 19.39 -14.10
N ALA A 85 -1.69 18.61 -14.82
CA ALA A 85 -2.17 17.59 -15.74
C ALA A 85 -2.93 16.47 -15.02
N ILE A 86 -2.41 15.95 -13.89
CA ILE A 86 -3.09 14.90 -13.12
C ILE A 86 -4.40 15.40 -12.54
N ASN A 87 -4.46 16.63 -12.02
CA ASN A 87 -5.71 17.20 -11.51
C ASN A 87 -6.77 17.35 -12.63
N ALA A 88 -6.36 17.78 -13.83
CA ALA A 88 -7.26 17.89 -14.97
C ALA A 88 -7.76 16.52 -15.45
N GLU A 89 -6.92 15.49 -15.39
CA GLU A 89 -7.32 14.13 -15.76
C GLU A 89 -8.24 13.49 -14.70
N LYS A 90 -7.91 13.63 -13.42
CA LYS A 90 -8.74 13.15 -12.29
C LYS A 90 -10.18 13.67 -12.33
N ALA A 91 -10.36 14.93 -12.73
CA ALA A 91 -11.69 15.55 -12.81
C ALA A 91 -12.64 14.91 -13.84
N LYS A 92 -12.13 14.03 -14.73
CA LYS A 92 -12.92 13.34 -15.76
C LYS A 92 -13.57 12.04 -15.27
N PHE A 93 -13.20 11.55 -14.08
CA PHE A 93 -13.62 10.24 -13.58
C PHE A 93 -14.64 10.37 -12.46
N SER A 94 -15.56 9.41 -12.44
CA SER A 94 -16.56 9.26 -11.39
C SER A 94 -16.05 8.39 -10.23
N PRO A 95 -16.71 8.42 -9.06
CA PRO A 95 -16.43 7.47 -7.98
C PRO A 95 -16.45 6.00 -8.40
N ALA A 96 -17.32 5.62 -9.34
CA ALA A 96 -17.40 4.25 -9.85
C ALA A 96 -16.16 3.87 -10.67
N ASP A 97 -15.61 4.81 -11.44
CA ASP A 97 -14.38 4.58 -12.21
C ASP A 97 -13.17 4.41 -11.28
N TYR A 98 -13.11 5.15 -10.17
CA TYR A 98 -12.06 4.98 -9.17
C TYR A 98 -12.15 3.64 -8.45
N LEU A 99 -13.36 3.15 -8.15
CA LEU A 99 -13.54 1.79 -7.62
C LEU A 99 -13.04 0.72 -8.61
N ALA A 100 -13.34 0.87 -9.90
CA ALA A 100 -12.81 -0.02 -10.93
C ALA A 100 -11.28 0.06 -11.01
N SER A 101 -10.72 1.28 -11.01
CA SER A 101 -9.27 1.52 -11.00
C SER A 101 -8.56 0.81 -9.84
N ILE A 102 -9.12 0.89 -8.64
CA ILE A 102 -8.53 0.25 -7.45
C ILE A 102 -8.52 -1.28 -7.59
N ASN A 103 -9.62 -1.86 -8.09
CA ASN A 103 -9.70 -3.30 -8.33
C ASN A 103 -8.71 -3.78 -9.40
N ASP A 104 -8.53 -3.01 -10.48
CA ASP A 104 -7.54 -3.31 -11.51
C ASP A 104 -6.12 -3.27 -10.94
N GLY A 105 -5.82 -2.26 -10.12
CA GLY A 105 -4.53 -2.12 -9.44
C GLY A 105 -4.23 -3.29 -8.49
N PHE A 106 -5.24 -3.75 -7.73
CA PHE A 106 -5.10 -4.96 -6.90
C PHE A 106 -4.86 -6.22 -7.71
N ALA A 107 -5.58 -6.41 -8.83
CA ALA A 107 -5.40 -7.55 -9.71
C ALA A 107 -3.96 -7.61 -10.26
N GLU A 108 -3.42 -6.46 -10.64
CA GLU A 108 -2.05 -6.34 -11.12
C GLU A 108 -1.02 -6.60 -10.02
N ALA A 109 -1.18 -5.99 -8.84
CA ALA A 109 -0.30 -6.21 -7.70
C ALA A 109 -0.21 -7.70 -7.34
N LYS A 110 -1.35 -8.39 -7.28
CA LYS A 110 -1.41 -9.82 -7.01
C LYS A 110 -0.73 -10.65 -8.11
N ARG A 111 -0.94 -10.29 -9.38
CA ARG A 111 -0.30 -10.95 -10.53
C ARG A 111 1.23 -10.91 -10.45
N PHE A 112 1.79 -9.83 -9.91
CA PHE A 112 3.24 -9.64 -9.77
C PHE A 112 3.78 -10.00 -8.37
N GLY A 113 3.02 -10.77 -7.57
CA GLY A 113 3.51 -11.33 -6.31
C GLY A 113 3.51 -10.36 -5.12
N THR A 114 2.84 -9.21 -5.24
CA THR A 114 2.62 -8.31 -4.10
C THR A 114 1.51 -8.88 -3.22
N THR A 115 1.81 -9.04 -1.93
CA THR A 115 0.85 -9.55 -0.92
C THR A 115 0.47 -8.51 0.12
N THR A 116 1.21 -7.39 0.16
CA THR A 116 0.94 -6.26 1.06
C THR A 116 1.11 -4.93 0.34
N ILE A 117 0.18 -4.01 0.56
CA ILE A 117 0.21 -2.66 0.00
C ILE A 117 0.00 -1.61 1.10
N ALA A 118 0.73 -0.50 1.03
CA ALA A 118 0.38 0.77 1.65
C ALA A 118 -0.16 1.72 0.57
N ASN A 119 -1.48 1.92 0.56
CA ASN A 119 -2.17 2.69 -0.46
C ASN A 119 -2.58 4.06 0.09
N LEU A 120 -2.11 5.12 -0.55
CA LEU A 120 -2.59 6.48 -0.32
C LEU A 120 -3.80 6.71 -1.22
N ILE A 121 -4.91 7.18 -0.65
CA ILE A 121 -6.18 7.35 -1.37
C ILE A 121 -6.69 8.78 -1.24
N ALA A 122 -6.97 9.41 -2.38
CA ALA A 122 -7.55 10.76 -2.41
C ALA A 122 -9.05 10.80 -2.05
N PHE A 123 -9.72 9.64 -2.11
CA PHE A 123 -11.17 9.46 -1.88
C PHE A 123 -11.42 8.41 -0.77
N PRO A 124 -11.16 8.74 0.51
CA PRO A 124 -11.24 7.78 1.60
C PRO A 124 -12.65 7.21 1.82
N ASP A 125 -13.70 7.91 1.39
CA ASP A 125 -15.10 7.48 1.45
C ASP A 125 -15.40 6.25 0.55
N LEU A 126 -14.49 5.91 -0.36
CA LEU A 126 -14.58 4.70 -1.18
C LEU A 126 -14.11 3.44 -0.45
N VAL A 127 -13.25 3.56 0.57
CA VAL A 127 -12.65 2.41 1.27
C VAL A 127 -13.68 1.44 1.85
N PRO A 128 -14.79 1.88 2.49
CA PRO A 128 -15.83 0.97 2.97
C PRO A 128 -16.52 0.14 1.87
N LYS A 129 -16.38 0.52 0.60
CA LYS A 129 -16.99 -0.16 -0.56
C LYS A 129 -16.02 -1.16 -1.22
N ILE A 130 -14.79 -1.28 -0.71
CA ILE A 130 -13.72 -2.07 -1.33
C ILE A 130 -13.47 -3.34 -0.51
N SER A 131 -13.43 -4.49 -1.19
CA SER A 131 -12.94 -5.74 -0.61
C SER A 131 -11.51 -5.99 -1.08
N ALA A 132 -10.54 -5.60 -0.25
CA ALA A 132 -9.12 -5.72 -0.60
C ALA A 132 -8.71 -7.21 -0.67
N PRO A 133 -8.20 -7.71 -1.82
CA PRO A 133 -7.85 -9.12 -1.98
C PRO A 133 -6.47 -9.49 -1.42
N ILE A 134 -5.71 -8.50 -0.97
CA ILE A 134 -4.39 -8.62 -0.34
C ILE A 134 -4.30 -7.67 0.86
N ARG A 135 -3.33 -7.88 1.75
CA ARG A 135 -3.18 -7.08 2.97
C ARG A 135 -2.95 -5.62 2.58
N THR A 136 -3.80 -4.72 3.09
CA THR A 136 -3.74 -3.31 2.69
C THR A 136 -3.77 -2.41 3.91
N TRP A 137 -2.87 -1.43 3.93
CA TRP A 137 -2.96 -0.22 4.75
C TRP A 137 -3.54 0.90 3.90
N TRP A 138 -4.60 1.52 4.41
CA TRP A 138 -5.25 2.66 3.77
C TRP A 138 -4.82 3.95 4.43
N PHE A 139 -4.19 4.83 3.68
CA PHE A 139 -3.81 6.17 4.13
C PHE A 139 -4.68 7.20 3.43
N ALA A 140 -5.48 7.97 4.18
CA ALA A 140 -6.19 9.09 3.58
C ALA A 140 -5.17 10.16 3.19
N GLU A 141 -5.12 10.51 1.91
CA GLU A 141 -4.30 11.62 1.41
C GLU A 141 -4.99 12.94 1.74
N LEU A 142 -4.33 13.79 2.52
CA LEU A 142 -4.90 15.01 3.08
C LEU A 142 -4.18 16.25 2.55
N ILE A 143 -4.93 17.17 1.97
CA ILE A 143 -4.46 18.44 1.40
C ILE A 143 -5.37 19.55 1.92
N ASP A 144 -4.79 20.61 2.48
CA ASP A 144 -5.52 21.77 3.01
C ASP A 144 -4.95 23.12 2.56
N VAL A 145 -3.95 23.17 1.68
CA VAL A 145 -3.28 24.42 1.24
C VAL A 145 -4.24 25.52 0.74
N ARG A 146 -5.45 25.15 0.28
CA ARG A 146 -6.48 26.11 -0.16
C ARG A 146 -7.46 26.54 0.93
N ALA A 147 -7.50 25.83 2.05
CA ALA A 147 -8.42 26.04 3.17
C ALA A 147 -7.82 25.50 4.48
N PRO A 148 -6.67 26.03 4.95
CA PRO A 148 -5.96 25.52 6.12
C PRO A 148 -6.76 25.64 7.42
N GLU A 149 -7.74 26.54 7.46
CA GLU A 149 -8.71 26.66 8.57
C GLU A 149 -9.62 25.44 8.73
N ARG A 150 -9.71 24.57 7.70
CA ARG A 150 -10.52 23.35 7.69
C ARG A 150 -9.73 22.08 8.00
N SER A 151 -8.46 22.19 8.43
CA SER A 151 -7.59 21.03 8.69
C SER A 151 -8.24 19.97 9.58
N ASN A 152 -8.94 20.39 10.65
CA ASN A 152 -9.60 19.48 11.59
C ASN A 152 -10.78 18.74 10.93
N GLU A 153 -11.61 19.45 10.17
CA GLU A 153 -12.74 18.87 9.45
C GLU A 153 -12.26 17.82 8.43
N ILE A 154 -11.17 18.12 7.70
CA ILE A 154 -10.57 17.20 6.72
C ILE A 154 -10.12 15.89 7.38
N VAL A 155 -9.43 16.00 8.52
CA VAL A 155 -8.97 14.82 9.28
C VAL A 155 -10.14 14.03 9.86
N ASP A 156 -11.13 14.69 10.46
CA ASP A 156 -12.29 14.03 11.06
C ASP A 156 -13.11 13.25 10.02
N LEU A 157 -13.31 13.83 8.83
CA LEU A 157 -13.98 13.15 7.71
C LEU A 157 -13.20 11.93 7.21
N ALA A 158 -11.87 12.05 7.12
CA ALA A 158 -11.00 10.94 6.74
C ALA A 158 -11.05 9.79 7.76
N ILE A 159 -10.96 10.11 9.06
CA ILE A 159 -11.10 9.13 10.15
C ILE A 159 -12.46 8.44 10.06
N GLY A 160 -13.54 9.21 9.89
CA GLY A 160 -14.89 8.68 9.76
C GLY A 160 -15.03 7.64 8.64
N SER A 161 -14.28 7.82 7.55
CA SER A 161 -14.30 6.94 6.39
C SER A 161 -13.38 5.71 6.54
N LEU A 162 -12.22 5.87 7.17
CA LEU A 162 -11.19 4.82 7.22
C LEU A 162 -11.18 3.97 8.49
N LYS A 163 -11.71 4.45 9.62
CA LYS A 163 -11.57 3.76 10.92
C LYS A 163 -12.18 2.36 10.99
N SER A 164 -13.06 2.01 10.04
CA SER A 164 -13.64 0.67 9.92
C SER A 164 -12.73 -0.32 9.20
N ALA A 165 -11.71 0.17 8.48
CA ALA A 165 -10.70 -0.68 7.86
C ALA A 165 -9.71 -1.19 8.92
N PRO A 166 -9.26 -2.45 8.82
CA PRO A 166 -8.40 -3.05 9.85
C PRO A 166 -7.03 -2.40 9.96
N ASN A 167 -6.47 -1.92 8.84
CA ASN A 167 -5.23 -1.17 8.82
C ASN A 167 -5.48 0.17 8.12
N TRP A 168 -5.48 1.24 8.89
CA TRP A 168 -5.64 2.59 8.38
C TRP A 168 -4.60 3.53 8.98
N GLY A 169 -4.41 4.66 8.31
CA GLY A 169 -3.49 5.72 8.69
C GLY A 169 -3.88 7.03 8.01
N LEU A 170 -3.10 8.07 8.26
CA LEU A 170 -3.29 9.37 7.63
C LEU A 170 -2.03 9.76 6.85
N ALA A 171 -2.23 10.45 5.74
CA ALA A 171 -1.17 10.96 4.90
C ALA A 171 -1.35 12.45 4.64
N PRO A 172 -0.86 13.35 5.53
CA PRO A 172 -0.66 14.74 5.12
C PRO A 172 0.22 14.74 3.85
N HIS A 173 -0.30 15.27 2.75
CA HIS A 173 0.20 14.94 1.41
C HIS A 173 1.69 15.28 1.21
N ALA A 174 2.07 16.55 1.39
CA ALA A 174 3.44 17.03 1.25
C ALA A 174 3.57 18.41 1.91
N LEU A 175 4.81 18.85 2.21
CA LEU A 175 5.07 20.12 2.91
C LEU A 175 4.49 21.36 2.22
N PHE A 176 4.40 21.37 0.89
CA PHE A 176 3.86 22.48 0.09
C PHE A 176 2.33 22.40 -0.12
N THR A 177 1.66 21.40 0.44
CA THR A 177 0.21 21.17 0.27
C THR A 177 -0.56 20.91 1.56
N ALA A 178 0.15 20.57 2.64
CA ALA A 178 -0.39 20.28 3.95
C ALA A 178 0.16 21.30 4.96
N SER A 179 -0.74 22.03 5.61
CA SER A 179 -0.38 23.05 6.59
C SER A 179 0.21 22.42 7.85
N LYS A 180 0.92 23.24 8.64
CA LYS A 180 1.41 22.84 9.96
C LYS A 180 0.29 22.31 10.85
N ASN A 181 -0.90 22.92 10.81
CA ASN A 181 -2.04 22.49 11.62
C ASN A 181 -2.52 21.10 11.21
N LEU A 182 -2.55 20.81 9.90
CA LEU A 182 -2.89 19.48 9.40
C LEU A 182 -1.89 18.43 9.88
N TYR A 183 -0.58 18.68 9.78
CA TYR A 183 0.44 17.79 10.32
C TYR A 183 0.31 17.56 11.83
N SER A 184 0.17 18.64 12.61
CA SER A 184 0.01 18.53 14.07
C SER A 184 -1.22 17.73 14.46
N HIS A 185 -2.35 17.95 13.76
CA HIS A 185 -3.57 17.21 14.05
C HIS A 185 -3.48 15.73 13.65
N CYS A 186 -2.86 15.42 12.50
CA CYS A 186 -2.56 14.04 12.12
C CYS A 186 -1.66 13.34 13.15
N GLU A 187 -0.64 14.02 13.68
CA GLU A 187 0.25 13.49 14.73
C GLU A 187 -0.49 13.19 16.03
N GLU A 188 -1.36 14.10 16.48
CA GLU A 188 -2.21 13.90 17.65
C GLU A 188 -3.10 12.67 17.52
N VAL A 189 -3.75 12.52 16.36
CA VAL A 189 -4.60 11.36 16.05
C VAL A 189 -3.76 10.09 15.97
N ALA A 190 -2.60 10.13 15.31
CA ALA A 190 -1.71 8.99 15.18
C ALA A 190 -1.29 8.42 16.54
N ARG A 191 -0.94 9.29 17.48
CA ARG A 191 -0.59 8.89 18.85
C ARG A 191 -1.80 8.36 19.63
N ARG A 192 -2.98 8.96 19.44
CA ARG A 192 -4.19 8.58 20.18
C ARG A 192 -4.75 7.23 19.73
N GLU A 193 -4.76 6.98 18.43
CA GLU A 193 -5.37 5.79 17.82
C GLU A 193 -4.36 4.66 17.51
N ASP A 194 -3.06 4.90 17.76
CA ASP A 194 -1.96 3.97 17.42
C ASP A 194 -1.93 3.60 15.94
N ILE A 195 -2.03 4.62 15.07
CA ILE A 195 -2.03 4.46 13.60
C ILE A 195 -0.76 5.04 12.98
N LEU A 196 -0.44 4.60 11.77
CA LEU A 196 0.72 5.07 11.02
C LEU A 196 0.44 6.39 10.30
N LEU A 197 1.50 7.16 10.08
CA LEU A 197 1.54 8.33 9.20
C LEU A 197 2.50 8.10 8.04
N THR A 198 2.21 8.72 6.91
CA THR A 198 3.12 8.79 5.75
C THR A 198 2.98 10.15 5.05
N THR A 199 3.98 10.56 4.27
CA THR A 199 3.98 11.85 3.57
C THR A 199 4.95 11.80 2.40
N HIS A 200 4.69 12.54 1.33
CA HIS A 200 5.70 12.81 0.30
C HIS A 200 6.65 13.87 0.84
N LEU A 201 7.95 13.63 0.66
CA LEU A 201 8.99 14.52 1.17
C LEU A 201 10.19 14.51 0.24
N ALA A 202 10.66 15.69 -0.14
CA ALA A 202 11.80 15.89 -1.05
C ALA A 202 11.62 15.12 -2.37
N GLU A 203 10.43 15.19 -2.96
CA GLU A 203 10.06 14.50 -4.21
C GLU A 203 10.68 15.19 -5.43
N SER A 204 10.93 16.50 -5.35
CA SER A 204 11.50 17.30 -6.44
C SER A 204 12.50 18.34 -5.94
N LEU A 205 13.35 18.86 -6.84
CA LEU A 205 14.24 19.98 -6.50
C LEU A 205 13.43 21.26 -6.24
N GLU A 206 12.36 21.45 -7.01
CA GLU A 206 11.46 22.59 -6.89
C GLU A 206 10.77 22.66 -5.53
N GLU A 207 10.51 21.52 -4.87
CA GLU A 207 9.99 21.48 -3.50
C GLU A 207 10.91 22.21 -2.51
N MET A 208 12.23 22.16 -2.72
CA MET A 208 13.21 22.81 -1.84
C MET A 208 13.26 24.34 -2.04
N GLU A 209 12.62 24.85 -3.09
CA GLU A 209 12.58 26.27 -3.44
C GLU A 209 11.26 26.96 -3.01
N MET A 210 10.29 26.20 -2.45
CA MET A 210 9.00 26.70 -1.97
C MET A 210 9.03 27.17 -0.52
#